data_AF-G7UTD1-F1
#
_entry.id   AF-G7UTD1-F1
#
_cell.length_a   1.000
_cell.length_b   1.000
_cell.length_c   1.000
_cell.angle_alpha   90.00
_cell.angle_beta   90.00
_cell.angle_gamma   90.00
#
_symmetry.space_group_name_H-M   'P 1'
#
loop_
_entity.id
_entity.type
_entity.pdbx_description
1 polymer ?
#
loop_
_entity_poly.entity_id
_entity_poly.type
_entity_poly.pdbx_seq_one_letter_code
_entity_poly.pdbx_strand_id
1 'polypeptide(L)'
;MCVNVARLALACLVWLPLAALAQQQPEIQRPVGIAQAVGVVHTLRQIPEACTRLEGTFTGDPAKPYDMKPVRTSPSCPARAVFMADAKIQPSAAMGWKLNDIIRVPSASCSGQQAIVHVWRKPAGAAMQRDGQDRARIYLEDARQQAAAGRLAALPAYAAVLEVEGNACR
;
A
#
# COMPACT_ATOMS: atom_id res chain seq x y z
N MET A 1 55.11 -49.27 -6.26
CA MET A 1 53.64 -49.27 -6.11
C MET A 1 53.33 -48.92 -4.66
N CYS A 2 53.01 -47.66 -4.37
CA CYS A 2 52.66 -47.20 -3.02
C CYS A 2 51.24 -46.63 -3.08
N VAL A 3 50.28 -47.32 -2.46
CA VAL A 3 48.90 -46.84 -2.34
C VAL A 3 48.80 -46.07 -1.02
N ASN A 4 48.62 -44.76 -1.13
CA ASN A 4 48.39 -43.84 -0.01
C ASN A 4 46.87 -43.70 0.17
N VAL A 5 46.28 -44.33 1.19
CA VAL A 5 44.87 -44.12 1.55
C VAL A 5 44.84 -42.99 2.58
N ALA A 6 44.43 -41.81 2.14
CA ALA A 6 44.39 -40.62 2.99
C ALA A 6 43.03 -39.90 2.87
N ARG A 7 42.40 -39.79 4.05
CA ARG A 7 41.50 -38.73 4.53
C ARG A 7 40.00 -38.87 4.27
N LEU A 8 39.33 -39.19 5.37
CA LEU A 8 37.96 -38.78 5.71
C LEU A 8 37.74 -37.29 5.40
N ALA A 9 36.64 -36.98 4.73
CA ALA A 9 36.02 -35.66 4.76
C ALA A 9 34.50 -35.83 4.87
N LEU A 10 33.99 -35.61 6.08
CA LEU A 10 32.57 -35.58 6.42
C LEU A 10 31.98 -34.25 5.90
N ALA A 11 31.24 -34.27 4.79
CA ALA A 11 30.58 -33.09 4.26
C ALA A 11 29.26 -32.84 4.99
N CYS A 12 29.28 -31.98 6.01
CA CYS A 12 28.07 -31.39 6.59
C CYS A 12 27.48 -30.38 5.61
N LEU A 13 26.40 -30.76 4.91
CA LEU A 13 25.52 -29.84 4.19
C LEU A 13 24.76 -28.99 5.21
N VAL A 14 25.23 -27.78 5.46
CA VAL A 14 24.49 -26.77 6.23
C VAL A 14 23.35 -26.27 5.36
N TRP A 15 22.16 -26.81 5.57
CA TRP A 15 20.91 -26.21 5.07
C TRP A 15 20.66 -24.93 5.86
N LEU A 16 21.04 -23.78 5.31
CA LEU A 16 20.57 -22.48 5.77
C LEU A 16 19.12 -22.32 5.32
N PRO A 17 18.13 -22.19 6.22
CA PRO A 17 16.80 -21.79 5.81
C PRO A 17 16.93 -20.33 5.36
N LEU A 18 16.65 -20.07 4.07
CA LEU A 18 16.29 -18.72 3.64
C LEU A 18 15.05 -18.34 4.43
N ALA A 19 15.24 -17.59 5.52
CA ALA A 19 14.16 -16.88 6.15
C ALA A 19 13.61 -15.92 5.10
N ALA A 20 12.52 -16.29 4.46
CA ALA A 20 11.75 -15.42 3.60
C ALA A 20 11.45 -14.16 4.41
N LEU A 21 12.07 -13.05 4.05
CA LEU A 21 11.60 -11.73 4.43
C LEU A 21 10.17 -11.66 3.93
N ALA A 22 9.20 -11.87 4.83
CA ALA A 22 7.78 -11.86 4.51
C ALA A 22 7.40 -10.43 4.10
N GLN A 23 7.64 -10.08 2.84
CA GLN A 23 7.04 -8.91 2.22
C GLN A 23 5.53 -9.10 2.36
N GLN A 24 4.86 -8.15 3.03
CA GLN A 24 3.41 -8.22 3.23
C GLN A 24 2.75 -8.37 1.86
N GLN A 25 2.14 -9.52 1.59
CA GLN A 25 1.47 -9.73 0.32
C GLN A 25 0.23 -8.81 0.28
N PRO A 26 0.03 -8.03 -0.80
CA PRO A 26 -1.09 -7.13 -0.87
C PRO A 26 -2.40 -7.93 -0.89
N GLU A 27 -3.42 -7.39 -0.24
CA GLU A 27 -4.77 -8.00 -0.24
C GLU A 27 -5.38 -8.03 -1.64
N ILE A 28 -5.02 -7.08 -2.49
CA ILE A 28 -5.42 -7.01 -3.89
C ILE A 28 -4.18 -7.17 -4.75
N GLN A 29 -4.21 -8.20 -5.61
CA GLN A 29 -3.18 -8.43 -6.61
C GLN A 29 -3.69 -7.89 -7.95
N ARG A 30 -2.94 -6.97 -8.54
CA ARG A 30 -3.27 -6.38 -9.85
C ARG A 30 -2.15 -6.69 -10.84
N PRO A 31 -2.49 -6.89 -12.13
CA PRO A 31 -1.48 -6.87 -13.17
C PRO A 31 -0.84 -5.47 -13.26
N VAL A 32 0.33 -5.40 -13.87
CA VAL A 32 0.96 -4.12 -14.22
C VAL A 32 0.03 -3.33 -15.14
N GLY A 33 -0.11 -2.03 -14.89
CA GLY A 33 -0.97 -1.15 -15.67
C GLY A 33 -0.44 -0.88 -17.07
N ILE A 34 -1.28 -0.23 -17.89
CA ILE A 34 -0.87 0.27 -19.21
C ILE A 34 0.09 1.43 -19.03
N ALA A 35 1.13 1.49 -19.85
CA ALA A 35 2.11 2.58 -19.83
C ALA A 35 1.42 3.95 -20.04
N GLN A 36 1.80 4.94 -19.24
CA GLN A 36 1.19 6.27 -19.26
C GLN A 36 2.17 7.31 -19.81
N ALA A 37 1.67 8.22 -20.65
CA ALA A 37 2.47 9.31 -21.19
C ALA A 37 2.72 10.42 -20.15
N VAL A 38 3.79 11.18 -20.36
CA VAL A 38 4.09 12.38 -19.58
C VAL A 38 2.96 13.41 -19.70
N GLY A 39 2.58 14.03 -18.59
CA GLY A 39 1.52 15.03 -18.51
C GLY A 39 0.09 14.48 -18.52
N VAL A 40 -0.11 13.17 -18.71
CA VAL A 40 -1.44 12.56 -18.72
C VAL A 40 -1.86 12.16 -17.30
N VAL A 41 -2.88 12.84 -16.78
CA VAL A 41 -3.53 12.47 -15.52
C VAL A 41 -4.29 11.17 -15.71
N HIS A 42 -4.01 10.19 -14.85
CA HIS A 42 -4.68 8.91 -14.83
C HIS A 42 -5.11 8.54 -13.41
N THR A 43 -6.16 7.72 -13.33
CA THR A 43 -6.66 7.21 -12.05
C THR A 43 -5.83 6.01 -11.62
N LEU A 44 -5.23 6.10 -10.43
CA LEU A 44 -4.56 4.98 -9.78
C LEU A 44 -5.58 4.08 -9.09
N ARG A 45 -6.41 4.69 -8.25
CA ARG A 45 -7.41 3.97 -7.47
C ARG A 45 -8.52 4.90 -6.98
N GLN A 46 -9.74 4.38 -6.96
CA GLN A 46 -10.83 4.99 -6.21
C GLN A 46 -10.98 4.27 -4.86
N ILE A 47 -11.18 5.05 -3.81
CA ILE A 47 -11.45 4.60 -2.44
C ILE A 47 -12.80 5.23 -2.04
N PRO A 48 -13.94 4.61 -2.44
CA PRO A 48 -15.26 5.15 -2.18
C PRO A 48 -15.54 5.37 -0.69
N GLU A 49 -15.01 4.50 0.16
CA GLU A 49 -15.17 4.57 1.62
C GLU A 49 -14.55 5.84 2.20
N ALA A 50 -13.42 6.29 1.62
CA ALA A 50 -12.74 7.53 2.01
C ALA A 50 -13.09 8.71 1.10
N CYS A 51 -14.07 8.56 0.19
CA CYS A 51 -14.47 9.57 -0.79
C CYS A 51 -13.27 10.17 -1.56
N THR A 52 -12.26 9.36 -1.83
CA THR A 52 -10.97 9.79 -2.37
C THR A 52 -10.64 9.01 -3.63
N ARG A 53 -10.17 9.71 -4.67
CA ARG A 53 -9.55 9.13 -5.85
C ARG A 53 -8.08 9.51 -5.85
N LEU A 54 -7.23 8.53 -6.00
CA LEU A 54 -5.80 8.74 -6.22
C LEU A 54 -5.59 8.96 -7.71
N GLU A 55 -5.02 10.11 -8.03
CA GLU A 55 -4.62 10.49 -9.38
C GLU A 55 -3.11 10.52 -9.46
N GLY A 56 -2.58 10.09 -10.61
CA GLY A 56 -1.17 10.01 -10.89
C GLY A 56 -0.83 10.67 -12.21
N THR A 57 0.40 11.18 -12.34
CA THR A 57 0.90 11.79 -13.58
C THR A 57 2.42 11.71 -13.64
N PHE A 58 2.97 11.25 -14.76
CA PHE A 58 4.40 11.42 -15.04
C PHE A 58 4.67 12.87 -15.39
N THR A 59 5.66 13.49 -14.74
CA THR A 59 5.90 14.95 -14.84
C THR A 59 6.86 15.32 -15.97
N GLY A 60 7.73 14.41 -16.37
CA GLY A 60 8.87 14.69 -17.26
C GLY A 60 10.06 15.36 -16.56
N ASP A 61 9.95 15.68 -15.27
CA ASP A 61 11.03 16.23 -14.45
C ASP A 61 11.82 15.07 -13.80
N PRO A 62 13.12 14.90 -14.08
CA PRO A 62 13.92 13.84 -13.47
C PRO A 62 14.05 13.96 -11.94
N ALA A 63 13.91 15.16 -11.36
CA ALA A 63 13.98 15.36 -9.91
C ALA A 63 12.69 14.93 -9.18
N LYS A 64 11.56 14.96 -9.89
CA LYS A 64 10.26 14.49 -9.39
C LYS A 64 9.49 13.80 -10.51
N PRO A 65 9.87 12.57 -10.92
CA PRO A 65 9.37 11.96 -12.16
C PRO A 65 7.87 11.65 -12.16
N TYR A 66 7.27 11.53 -10.98
CA TYR A 66 5.88 11.19 -10.82
C TYR A 66 5.23 12.03 -9.72
N ASP A 67 4.01 12.49 -9.98
CA ASP A 67 3.19 13.20 -9.02
C ASP A 67 1.94 12.37 -8.71
N MET A 68 1.68 12.14 -7.42
CA MET A 68 0.48 11.45 -6.95
C MET A 68 -0.32 12.41 -6.06
N LYS A 69 -1.61 12.53 -6.32
CA LYS A 69 -2.50 13.41 -5.56
C LYS A 69 -3.79 12.70 -5.16
N PRO A 70 -4.20 12.79 -3.88
CA PRO A 70 -5.55 12.44 -3.48
C PRO A 70 -6.51 13.58 -3.86
N VAL A 71 -7.57 13.25 -4.60
CA VAL A 71 -8.66 14.18 -4.91
C VAL A 71 -9.97 13.68 -4.32
N ARG A 72 -10.82 14.60 -3.88
CA ARG A 72 -12.15 14.24 -3.38
C ARG A 72 -13.04 13.84 -4.54
N THR A 73 -13.70 12.68 -4.45
CA THR A 73 -14.58 12.20 -5.53
C THR A 73 -15.87 13.00 -5.66
N SER A 74 -16.46 13.41 -4.54
CA SER A 74 -17.66 14.25 -4.51
C SER A 74 -17.77 15.02 -3.18
N PRO A 75 -18.27 16.28 -3.21
CA PRO A 75 -18.57 17.03 -2.01
C PRO A 75 -19.69 16.43 -1.14
N SER A 76 -20.60 15.64 -1.74
CA SER A 76 -21.72 15.00 -1.06
C SER A 76 -21.45 13.56 -0.63
N CYS A 77 -20.24 13.04 -0.84
CA CYS A 77 -19.92 11.66 -0.53
C CYS A 77 -19.92 11.39 0.98
N PRO A 78 -20.69 10.40 1.48
CA PRO A 78 -20.75 10.07 2.90
C PRO A 78 -19.54 9.19 3.28
N ALA A 79 -18.43 9.83 3.66
CA ALA A 79 -17.20 9.14 4.03
C ALA A 79 -17.44 8.20 5.24
N ARG A 80 -16.98 6.96 5.10
CA ARG A 80 -17.00 5.89 6.12
C ARG A 80 -15.60 5.50 6.58
N ALA A 81 -14.59 6.07 5.95
CA ALA A 81 -13.18 5.96 6.27
C ALA A 81 -12.50 7.31 6.04
N VAL A 82 -11.28 7.47 6.54
CA VAL A 82 -10.48 8.68 6.34
C VAL A 82 -9.28 8.38 5.44
N PHE A 83 -8.94 9.29 4.53
CA PHE A 83 -7.69 9.23 3.79
C PHE A 83 -6.66 10.13 4.46
N MET A 84 -5.50 9.59 4.81
CA MET A 84 -4.41 10.31 5.45
C MET A 84 -3.33 10.59 4.41
N ALA A 85 -3.21 11.85 3.99
CA ALA A 85 -2.29 12.31 2.95
C ALA A 85 -0.94 12.84 3.49
N ASP A 86 -0.68 12.70 4.79
CA ASP A 86 0.51 13.28 5.43
C ASP A 86 1.76 12.47 5.07
N ALA A 87 2.75 13.13 4.47
CA ALA A 87 4.03 12.55 4.09
C ALA A 87 4.82 11.95 5.27
N LYS A 88 4.45 12.28 6.52
CA LYS A 88 5.06 11.72 7.73
C LYS A 88 4.54 10.33 8.08
N ILE A 89 3.41 9.92 7.50
CA ILE A 89 2.82 8.61 7.79
C ILE A 89 3.61 7.55 7.05
N GLN A 90 4.16 6.60 7.80
CA GLN A 90 4.89 5.45 7.27
C GLN A 90 4.11 4.17 7.62
N PRO A 91 3.07 3.79 6.85
CA PRO A 91 2.24 2.63 7.18
C PRO A 91 3.08 1.36 7.31
N SER A 92 2.79 0.54 8.32
CA SER A 92 3.46 -0.74 8.53
C SER A 92 2.56 -1.75 9.24
N ALA A 93 2.82 -3.04 9.03
CA ALA A 93 2.18 -4.13 9.78
C ALA A 93 2.19 -3.86 11.29
N ALA A 94 3.36 -3.47 11.81
CA ALA A 94 3.59 -3.26 13.23
C ALA A 94 2.69 -2.17 13.83
N MET A 95 2.28 -1.18 13.01
CA MET A 95 1.34 -0.13 13.42
C MET A 95 -0.13 -0.45 13.09
N GLY A 96 -0.44 -1.72 12.78
CA GLY A 96 -1.78 -2.21 12.49
C GLY A 96 -2.26 -1.93 11.06
N TRP A 97 -1.37 -1.50 10.16
CA TRP A 97 -1.72 -1.31 8.76
C TRP A 97 -1.61 -2.61 7.97
N LYS A 98 -2.53 -2.78 7.03
CA LYS A 98 -2.53 -3.88 6.07
C LYS A 98 -2.22 -3.32 4.70
N LEU A 99 -1.25 -3.92 4.01
CA LEU A 99 -0.98 -3.57 2.62
C LEU A 99 -2.17 -4.03 1.79
N ASN A 100 -2.94 -3.07 1.31
CA ASN A 100 -4.19 -3.38 0.63
C ASN A 100 -3.96 -3.64 -0.86
N ASP A 101 -3.00 -2.95 -1.47
CA ASP A 101 -2.82 -2.97 -2.92
C ASP A 101 -1.48 -2.38 -3.34
N ILE A 102 -0.96 -2.84 -4.47
CA ILE A 102 0.24 -2.33 -5.12
C ILE A 102 -0.12 -2.02 -6.58
N ILE A 103 -0.05 -0.75 -6.94
CA ILE A 103 -0.38 -0.29 -8.29
C ILE A 103 0.92 0.06 -8.99
N ARG A 104 1.21 -0.63 -10.10
CA ARG A 104 2.41 -0.41 -10.92
C ARG A 104 2.01 0.28 -12.21
N VAL A 105 2.56 1.47 -12.46
CA VAL A 105 2.29 2.26 -13.66
C VAL A 105 3.60 2.46 -14.41
N PRO A 106 3.77 1.82 -15.58
CA PRO A 106 4.94 2.06 -16.42
C PRO A 106 4.90 3.45 -17.07
N SER A 107 6.07 4.02 -17.31
CA SER A 107 6.21 5.22 -18.14
C SER A 107 6.21 4.86 -19.62
N ALA A 108 5.38 5.53 -20.43
CA ALA A 108 5.38 5.35 -21.89
C ALA A 108 6.59 6.03 -22.55
N SER A 109 7.17 7.05 -21.91
CA SER A 109 8.37 7.73 -22.41
C SER A 109 9.65 7.00 -21.99
N CYS A 110 9.57 6.01 -21.09
CA CYS A 110 10.75 5.33 -20.57
C CYS A 110 10.46 3.93 -20.05
N SER A 111 10.89 2.92 -20.81
CA SER A 111 10.63 1.51 -20.53
C SER A 111 11.21 0.99 -19.21
N GLY A 112 12.29 1.62 -18.71
CA GLY A 112 12.91 1.25 -17.44
C GLY A 112 12.31 1.93 -16.21
N GLN A 113 11.36 2.85 -16.38
CA GLN A 113 10.79 3.65 -15.30
C GLN A 113 9.34 3.25 -15.01
N GLN A 114 9.03 3.06 -13.72
CA GLN A 114 7.67 2.83 -13.25
C GLN A 114 7.39 3.56 -11.94
N ALA A 115 6.16 4.04 -11.78
CA ALA A 115 5.64 4.47 -10.50
C ALA A 115 4.97 3.30 -9.79
N ILE A 116 5.25 3.14 -8.50
CA ILE A 116 4.67 2.12 -7.64
C ILE A 116 3.96 2.80 -6.49
N VAL A 117 2.66 2.54 -6.39
CA VAL A 117 1.83 3.08 -5.32
C VAL A 117 1.38 1.95 -4.42
N HIS A 118 1.86 2.00 -3.18
CA HIS A 118 1.43 1.10 -2.11
C HIS A 118 0.26 1.72 -1.38
N VAL A 119 -0.93 1.14 -1.53
CA VAL A 119 -2.13 1.58 -0.81
C VAL A 119 -2.29 0.73 0.43
N TRP A 120 -2.39 1.39 1.57
CA TRP A 120 -2.53 0.77 2.87
C TRP A 120 -3.90 1.05 3.44
N ARG A 121 -4.45 0.07 4.18
CA ARG A 121 -5.64 0.27 4.99
C ARG A 121 -5.34 -0.05 6.45
N LYS A 122 -5.81 0.80 7.35
CA LYS A 122 -5.86 0.52 8.78
C LYS A 122 -7.31 0.20 9.13
N PRO A 123 -7.62 -1.02 9.59
CA PRO A 123 -8.91 -1.30 10.17
C PRO A 123 -9.17 -0.35 11.36
N ALA A 124 -10.44 -0.04 11.62
CA ALA A 124 -10.82 0.69 12.83
C ALA A 124 -10.32 -0.04 14.09
N GLY A 125 -9.94 0.74 15.12
CA GLY A 125 -9.52 0.21 16.41
C GLY A 125 -10.69 -0.42 17.18
N ALA A 126 -10.47 -1.66 17.63
CA ALA A 126 -11.37 -2.58 18.32
C ALA A 126 -12.67 -2.97 17.57
N ALA A 127 -12.75 -4.25 17.20
CA ALA A 127 -14.03 -4.92 17.17
C ALA A 127 -14.68 -4.73 18.54
N MET A 128 -15.79 -3.98 18.59
CA MET A 128 -16.63 -3.91 19.79
C MET A 128 -16.93 -5.34 20.24
N GLN A 129 -16.76 -5.58 21.54
CA GLN A 129 -17.09 -6.84 22.20
C GLN A 129 -18.45 -7.30 21.68
N ARG A 130 -18.50 -8.46 21.03
CA ARG A 130 -19.77 -9.14 20.76
C ARG A 130 -20.35 -9.41 22.15
N ASP A 131 -21.45 -8.76 22.48
CA ASP A 131 -22.26 -9.20 23.60
C ASP A 131 -22.65 -10.67 23.33
N GLY A 132 -22.97 -11.42 24.39
CA GLY A 132 -23.21 -12.87 24.33
C GLY A 132 -24.38 -13.34 23.43
N GLN A 133 -24.82 -12.51 22.49
CA GLN A 133 -25.84 -12.75 21.47
C GLN A 133 -25.34 -12.54 20.02
N ASP A 134 -24.03 -12.38 19.80
CA ASP A 134 -23.39 -12.45 18.47
C ASP A 134 -23.87 -11.38 17.45
N ARG A 135 -24.32 -10.21 17.93
CA ARG A 135 -24.76 -9.09 17.05
C ARG A 135 -23.95 -7.83 17.33
N ALA A 136 -23.02 -7.51 16.44
CA ALA A 136 -22.36 -6.20 16.44
C ALA A 136 -23.37 -5.09 16.05
N ARG A 137 -23.97 -4.41 17.04
CA ARG A 137 -24.78 -3.21 16.80
C ARG A 137 -23.86 -2.00 16.61
N ILE A 138 -23.53 -1.69 15.36
CA ILE A 138 -22.91 -0.42 15.00
C ILE A 138 -24.04 0.61 14.80
N TYR A 139 -24.12 1.62 15.66
CA TYR A 139 -24.87 2.83 15.34
C TYR A 139 -23.97 3.71 14.45
N LEU A 140 -24.32 3.82 13.17
CA LEU A 140 -23.63 4.65 12.18
C LEU A 140 -23.56 6.13 12.63
N GLU A 141 -24.52 6.54 13.46
CA GLU A 141 -24.62 7.85 14.06
C GLU A 141 -23.52 8.10 15.10
N ASP A 142 -23.17 7.12 15.94
CA ASP A 142 -22.13 7.25 16.95
C ASP A 142 -20.74 7.35 16.31
N ALA A 143 -20.47 6.56 15.27
CA ALA A 143 -19.24 6.66 14.50
C ALA A 143 -19.10 8.03 13.80
N ARG A 144 -20.22 8.58 13.29
CA ARG A 144 -20.27 9.93 12.71
C ARG A 144 -20.07 11.03 13.75
N GLN A 145 -20.68 10.91 14.92
CA GLN A 145 -20.53 11.87 16.02
C GLN A 145 -19.11 11.86 16.59
N GLN A 146 -18.49 10.69 16.71
CA GLN A 146 -17.09 10.56 17.14
C GLN A 146 -16.12 11.16 16.12
N ALA A 147 -16.37 10.96 14.81
CA ALA A 147 -15.62 11.61 13.75
C ALA A 147 -15.78 13.14 13.78
N ALA A 148 -17.00 13.65 13.99
CA ALA A 148 -17.28 15.07 14.16
C ALA A 148 -16.62 15.66 15.42
N ALA A 149 -16.47 14.84 16.47
CA ALA A 149 -15.76 15.19 17.70
C ALA A 149 -14.23 15.01 17.62
N GLY A 150 -13.66 14.83 16.43
CA GLY A 150 -12.21 14.70 16.22
C GLY A 150 -11.61 13.36 16.67
N ARG A 151 -12.44 12.37 17.04
CA ARG A 151 -12.01 11.02 17.45
C ARG A 151 -11.85 10.12 16.24
N LEU A 152 -10.89 10.47 15.38
CA LEU A 152 -10.51 9.74 14.16
C LEU A 152 -10.10 8.27 14.40
N ALA A 153 -9.79 7.90 15.65
CA ALA A 153 -9.40 6.54 16.04
C ALA A 153 -10.48 5.47 15.82
N ALA A 154 -11.76 5.87 15.65
CA ALA A 154 -12.87 4.94 15.45
C ALA A 154 -13.15 4.59 13.97
N LEU A 155 -12.65 5.37 13.01
CA LEU A 155 -12.88 5.11 11.59
C LEU A 155 -11.72 4.32 10.97
N PRO A 156 -12.01 3.43 10.01
CA PRO A 156 -10.97 2.88 9.16
C PRO A 156 -10.20 4.02 8.47
N ALA A 157 -8.90 3.82 8.26
CA ALA A 157 -8.05 4.78 7.59
C ALA A 157 -7.40 4.18 6.35
N TYR A 158 -7.12 5.02 5.37
CA TYR A 158 -6.33 4.69 4.18
C TYR A 158 -5.16 5.65 4.05
N ALA A 159 -4.06 5.15 3.51
CA ALA A 159 -2.88 5.93 3.16
C ALA A 159 -2.28 5.39 1.86
N ALA A 160 -1.54 6.21 1.12
CA ALA A 160 -0.82 5.80 -0.08
C ALA A 160 0.62 6.27 -0.01
N VAL A 161 1.55 5.37 -0.31
CA VAL A 161 2.99 5.66 -0.39
C VAL A 161 3.41 5.49 -1.84
N LEU A 162 4.02 6.53 -2.40
CA LEU A 162 4.57 6.54 -3.74
C LEU A 162 6.06 6.19 -3.69
N GLU A 163 6.46 5.29 -4.57
CA GLU A 163 7.84 4.98 -4.91
C GLU A 163 8.01 5.06 -6.43
N VAL A 164 9.17 5.50 -6.90
CA VAL A 164 9.51 5.48 -8.32
C VAL A 164 10.70 4.54 -8.49
N GLU A 165 10.51 3.50 -9.28
CA GLU A 165 11.57 2.57 -9.66
C GLU A 165 12.12 2.91 -11.05
N GLY A 166 13.40 2.64 -11.23
CA GLY A 166 14.12 2.90 -12.47
C GLY A 166 14.86 4.24 -12.46
N ASN A 167 15.85 4.35 -13.34
CA ASN A 167 16.60 5.60 -13.48
C ASN A 167 15.74 6.66 -14.18
N ALA A 168 15.97 7.93 -13.82
CA ALA A 168 15.43 9.04 -14.57
C ALA A 168 15.94 9.00 -16.02
N CYS A 169 15.04 9.27 -16.94
CA CYS A 169 15.28 9.09 -18.37
C CYS A 169 15.82 10.41 -18.90
N ARG A 170 16.99 10.33 -19.55
CA ARG A 170 17.78 11.48 -20.03
C ARG A 170 17.28 11.97 -21.37
#